data_AF-A0A3D4QHM0-F1
#
_entry.id   AF-A0A3D4QHM0-F1
#
_cell.length_a   1.000
_cell.length_b   1.000
_cell.length_c   1.000
_cell.angle_alpha   90.00
_cell.angle_beta   90.00
_cell.angle_gamma   90.00
#
_symmetry.space_group_name_H-M   'P 1'
#
loop_
_entity.id
_entity.type
_entity.pdbx_description
1 polymer ?
#
loop_
_entity_poly.entity_id
_entity_poly.type
_entity_poly.pdbx_seq_one_letter_code
_entity_poly.pdbx_strand_id
1 'polypeptide(L)'
;FRMLNRSKGPAVWGPRAQADRKLYRLAVQDILAQTENLTIIEAGADDLMFGPDGRLAGVRAVDGREFRAPAVVITTGTFLRG
;
A
#
# COMPACT_ATOMS: atom_id res chain seq x y z
N PHE A 1 -9.00 22.27 8.60
CA PHE A 1 -8.41 21.31 9.56
C PHE A 1 -9.08 21.48 10.92
N ARG A 2 -9.17 20.42 11.73
CA ARG A 2 -9.77 20.42 13.06
C ARG A 2 -8.93 19.57 14.01
N MET A 3 -8.70 20.05 15.23
CA MET A 3 -8.14 19.22 16.31
C MET A 3 -9.28 18.57 17.11
N LEU A 4 -9.31 17.23 17.17
CA LEU A 4 -10.21 16.49 18.04
C LEU A 4 -9.68 16.49 19.48
N ASN A 5 -10.57 16.35 20.47
CA ASN A 5 -10.24 16.30 21.90
C ASN A 5 -9.41 17.48 22.44
N ARG A 6 -9.49 18.65 21.80
CA ARG A 6 -8.67 19.82 22.17
C ARG A 6 -8.78 20.19 23.65
N SER A 7 -9.94 20.01 24.29
CA SER A 7 -10.17 20.30 25.71
C SER A 7 -9.72 19.21 26.69
N LYS A 8 -9.30 18.03 26.22
CA LYS A 8 -8.96 16.86 27.06
C LYS A 8 -7.45 16.67 27.29
N GLY A 9 -6.65 17.67 26.91
CA GLY A 9 -5.20 17.71 27.10
C GLY A 9 -4.39 17.10 25.94
N PRO A 10 -3.09 17.44 25.81
CA PRO A 10 -2.29 17.11 24.62
C PRO A 10 -2.15 15.63 24.29
N ALA A 11 -2.14 14.77 25.31
CA ALA A 11 -1.94 13.33 25.15
C ALA A 11 -3.03 12.63 24.31
N VAL A 12 -4.20 13.24 24.15
CA VAL A 12 -5.35 12.66 23.44
C VAL A 12 -5.80 13.48 22.23
N TRP A 13 -5.00 14.45 21.80
CA TRP A 13 -5.28 15.28 20.63
C TRP A 13 -5.17 14.48 19.33
N GLY A 14 -6.17 14.61 18.47
CA GLY A 14 -6.21 13.93 17.17
C GLY A 14 -6.46 14.92 16.03
N PRO A 15 -5.46 15.29 15.21
CA PRO A 15 -5.67 16.16 14.07
C PRO A 15 -6.53 15.46 13.01
N ARG A 16 -7.52 16.18 12.48
CA ARG A 16 -8.41 15.72 11.42
C ARG A 16 -8.50 16.77 10.31
N ALA A 17 -8.43 16.31 9.07
CA ALA A 17 -8.67 17.13 7.89
C ALA A 17 -9.86 16.58 7.12
N GLN A 18 -10.50 17.45 6.35
CA GLN A 18 -11.28 17.02 5.20
C GLN A 18 -10.32 17.00 4.01
N ALA A 19 -10.41 15.97 3.18
CA ALA A 19 -9.57 15.85 2.00
C ALA A 19 -10.47 15.77 0.77
N ASP A 20 -10.13 16.56 -0.25
CA ASP A 20 -10.68 16.35 -1.58
C ASP A 20 -10.11 15.04 -2.13
N ARG A 21 -11.00 14.14 -2.56
CA ARG A 21 -10.63 12.79 -3.00
C ARG A 21 -9.75 12.83 -4.26
N LYS A 22 -9.99 13.75 -5.18
CA LYS A 22 -9.22 13.89 -6.42
C LYS A 22 -7.85 14.44 -6.12
N LEU A 23 -7.76 15.53 -5.35
CA LEU A 23 -6.49 16.16 -5.01
C LEU A 23 -5.61 15.21 -4.18
N TYR A 24 -6.19 14.50 -3.21
CA TYR A 24 -5.45 13.52 -2.42
C TYR A 24 -4.86 12.41 -3.29
N ARG A 25 -5.66 11.84 -4.20
CA ARG A 25 -5.20 10.79 -5.12
C ARG A 25 -4.05 11.27 -6.01
N LEU A 26 -4.18 12.47 -6.60
CA LEU A 26 -3.15 13.02 -7.48
C LEU A 26 -1.84 13.26 -6.71
N ALA A 27 -1.92 13.87 -5.53
CA ALA A 27 -0.73 14.11 -4.71
C ALA A 27 -0.01 12.81 -4.32
N VAL A 28 -0.75 11.75 -3.97
CA VAL A 28 -0.15 10.44 -3.67
C VAL A 28 0.50 9.83 -4.92
N GLN A 29 -0.14 9.92 -6.09
CA GLN A 29 0.45 9.43 -7.35
C GLN A 29 1.75 10.16 -7.69
N ASP A 30 1.79 11.48 -7.52
CA ASP A 30 3.01 12.28 -7.75
C ASP A 30 4.15 11.88 -6.80
N ILE A 31 3.85 11.67 -5.51
CA ILE A 31 4.83 11.22 -4.51
C ILE A 31 5.40 9.85 -4.91
N LEU A 32 4.55 8.90 -5.27
CA LEU A 32 4.98 7.55 -5.65
C LEU A 32 5.83 7.59 -6.94
N ALA A 33 5.45 8.40 -7.94
CA ALA A 33 6.21 8.52 -9.18
C ALA A 33 7.61 9.10 -8.98
N GLN A 34 7.82 9.90 -7.93
CA GLN A 34 9.10 10.53 -7.59
C GLN A 34 9.92 9.73 -6.57
N THR A 35 9.41 8.60 -6.07
CA THR A 35 10.10 7.79 -5.06
C THR A 35 11.21 6.96 -5.71
N GLU A 36 12.47 7.21 -5.34
CA GLU A 36 13.60 6.45 -5.84
C GLU A 36 13.51 4.95 -5.49
N ASN A 37 13.97 4.09 -6.40
CA ASN A 37 13.93 2.63 -6.29
C ASN A 37 12.52 2.02 -6.17
N LEU A 38 11.46 2.79 -6.44
CA LEU A 38 10.09 2.29 -6.53
C LEU A 38 9.72 2.06 -8.00
N THR A 39 9.36 0.82 -8.34
CA THR A 39 8.74 0.49 -9.63
C THR A 39 7.28 0.17 -9.39
N ILE A 40 6.38 0.88 -10.07
CA ILE A 40 4.94 0.64 -9.99
C ILE A 40 4.53 -0.16 -11.21
N ILE A 41 3.91 -1.31 -10.97
CA ILE A 41 3.45 -2.21 -12.02
C ILE A 41 1.96 -2.44 -11.82
N GLU A 42 1.17 -2.09 -12.82
CA GLU A 42 -0.24 -2.47 -12.86
C GLU A 42 -0.36 -3.96 -13.21
N ALA A 43 -0.68 -4.77 -12.22
CA ALA A 43 -0.89 -6.20 -12.35
C ALA A 43 -1.75 -6.71 -11.18
N GLY A 44 -2.59 -7.72 -11.44
CA GLY A 44 -3.21 -8.49 -10.36
C GLY A 44 -2.21 -9.49 -9.78
N ALA A 45 -1.97 -9.47 -8.48
CA ALA A 45 -1.22 -10.52 -7.78
C ALA A 45 -2.13 -11.73 -7.56
N ASP A 46 -1.73 -12.89 -8.10
CA ASP A 46 -2.53 -14.13 -8.07
C ASP A 46 -2.06 -15.09 -6.98
N ASP A 47 -0.74 -15.32 -6.91
CA ASP A 47 -0.17 -16.33 -6.02
C ASP A 47 1.21 -15.93 -5.47
N LEU A 48 1.56 -16.49 -4.32
CA LEU A 48 2.91 -16.39 -3.75
C LEU A 48 3.77 -17.54 -4.24
N MET A 49 5.00 -17.24 -4.61
CA MET A 49 5.96 -18.25 -5.03
C MET A 49 6.84 -18.65 -3.85
N PHE A 50 7.06 -19.95 -3.68
CA PHE A 50 7.93 -20.50 -2.65
C PHE A 50 9.01 -21.41 -3.26
N GLY A 51 10.21 -21.38 -2.68
CA GLY A 51 11.31 -22.24 -3.04
C GLY A 51 11.18 -23.66 -2.47
N PRO A 52 12.09 -24.59 -2.84
CA PRO A 52 12.09 -25.97 -2.35
C PRO A 52 12.25 -26.10 -0.84
N ASP A 53 12.87 -25.11 -0.20
CA ASP A 53 13.06 -25.02 1.25
C ASP A 53 11.87 -24.37 1.98
N GLY A 54 10.78 -24.08 1.26
CA GLY A 54 9.58 -23.43 1.77
C GLY A 54 9.72 -21.92 1.99
N ARG A 55 10.86 -21.31 1.61
CA ARG A 55 11.04 -19.85 1.75
C ARG A 55 10.31 -19.10 0.64
N LEU A 56 9.84 -17.90 0.98
CA LEU A 56 9.25 -16.99 0.01
C LEU A 56 10.25 -16.65 -1.10
N ALA A 57 9.79 -16.73 -2.34
CA ALA A 57 10.57 -16.45 -3.53
C ALA A 57 10.01 -15.29 -4.37
N GLY A 58 8.76 -14.87 -4.13
CA GLY A 58 8.15 -13.74 -4.83
C GLY A 58 6.64 -13.85 -5.03
N VAL A 59 6.13 -13.20 -6.07
CA VAL A 59 4.71 -13.14 -6.46
C VAL A 59 4.54 -13.52 -7.94
N ARG A 60 3.53 -14.32 -8.25
CA ARG A 60 3.05 -14.55 -9.61
C ARG A 60 1.81 -13.70 -9.88
N ALA A 61 1.82 -12.98 -10.98
CA ALA A 61 0.69 -12.18 -11.44
C ALA A 61 -0.31 -13.04 -12.24
N VAL A 62 -1.55 -12.54 -12.34
CA VAL A 62 -2.65 -13.19 -13.08
C VAL A 62 -2.30 -13.42 -14.56
N ASP A 63 -1.48 -12.56 -15.15
CA ASP A 63 -1.01 -12.67 -16.53
C ASP A 63 0.19 -13.61 -16.70
N GLY A 64 0.59 -14.33 -15.64
CA GLY A 64 1.68 -15.30 -15.65
C GLY A 64 3.07 -14.69 -15.41
N ARG A 65 3.22 -13.36 -15.31
CA ARG A 65 4.51 -12.75 -14.97
C ARG A 65 4.93 -13.12 -13.54
N GLU A 66 6.21 -13.43 -13.37
CA GLU A 66 6.82 -13.71 -12.06
C GLU A 66 7.68 -12.54 -11.58
N PHE A 67 7.45 -12.09 -10.35
CA PHE A 67 8.24 -11.07 -9.68
C PHE A 67 8.97 -11.68 -8.49
N ARG A 68 10.30 -11.82 -8.59
CA ARG A 68 11.13 -12.38 -7.51
C ARG A 68 11.38 -11.34 -6.43
N ALA A 69 11.16 -11.73 -5.18
CA ALA A 69 11.41 -10.88 -4.03
C ALA A 69 11.71 -11.72 -2.78
N PRO A 70 12.69 -11.31 -1.95
CA PRO A 70 13.00 -12.00 -0.69
C PRO A 70 11.95 -11.75 0.40
N ALA A 71 11.13 -10.71 0.24
CA ALA A 71 10.04 -10.33 1.15
C ALA A 71 8.88 -9.76 0.33
N VAL A 72 7.65 -10.04 0.76
CA VAL A 72 6.42 -9.51 0.16
C VAL A 72 5.53 -8.98 1.28
N VAL A 73 5.02 -7.77 1.10
CA VAL A 73 4.04 -7.16 2.01
C VAL A 73 2.67 -7.20 1.32
N ILE A 74 1.69 -7.85 1.96
CA ILE A 74 0.34 -8.00 1.40
C ILE A 74 -0.55 -6.89 1.93
N THR A 75 -0.98 -5.99 1.05
CA THR A 75 -1.86 -4.85 1.38
C THR A 75 -3.06 -4.81 0.45
N THR A 76 -3.88 -5.86 0.50
CA THR A 76 -5.00 -6.07 -0.44
C THR A 76 -6.16 -5.09 -0.27
N GLY A 77 -6.14 -4.26 0.77
CA GLY A 77 -7.24 -3.36 1.08
C GLY A 77 -8.55 -4.12 1.21
N THR A 78 -9.58 -3.69 0.49
CA THR A 78 -10.90 -4.34 0.46
C THR A 78 -11.11 -5.22 -0.77
N PHE A 79 -10.05 -5.61 -1.50
CA PHE A 79 -10.17 -6.34 -2.77
C PHE A 79 -10.33 -7.86 -2.60
N LEU A 80 -9.69 -8.47 -1.60
CA LEU A 80 -9.84 -9.91 -1.37
C LEU A 80 -11.17 -10.18 -0.67
N ARG A 81 -12.12 -10.75 -1.43
CA ARG A 81 -13.36 -11.42 -1.00
C ARG A 81 -13.86 -11.07 0.42
N GLY A 82 -14.13 -9.78 0.66
CA GLY A 82 -14.89 -9.22 1.80
C GLY A 82 -14.67 -9.85 3.16
#